data_AF-A0A1J3FKT8-F1
#
_entry.id   AF-A0A1J3FKT8-F1
#
_cell.length_a   1.000
_cell.length_b   1.000
_cell.length_c   1.000
_cell.angle_alpha   90.00
_cell.angle_beta   90.00
_cell.angle_gamma   90.00
#
_symmetry.space_group_name_H-M   'P 1'
#
loop_
_entity.id
_entity.type
_entity.pdbx_description
1 polymer ?
#
loop_
_entity_poly.entity_id
_entity_poly.type
_entity_poly.pdbx_seq_one_letter_code
_entity_poly.pdbx_strand_id
1 'polypeptide(L)'
;QQALGTKVHLSTAYHPQTDGQSERTIQTLEDMLRACVLEWEGKWGKYLSLVEFAYNNSFHSSIGMAPYEALYGRPCRTPLCWTEVG
;
A
#
# COMPACT_ATOMS: atom_id res chain seq x y z
N GLN A 1 3.09 0.86 26.77
CA GLN A 1 3.56 1.11 25.38
C GLN A 1 5.09 1.06 25.23
N GLN A 2 5.85 0.45 26.14
CA GLN A 2 7.31 0.28 26.03
C GLN A 2 7.78 -1.15 25.73
N ALA A 3 6.87 -2.12 25.59
CA ALA A 3 7.21 -3.55 25.48
C ALA A 3 8.09 -3.89 24.25
N LEU A 4 8.06 -3.06 23.21
CA LEU A 4 8.87 -3.20 22.00
C LEU A 4 9.80 -1.99 21.76
N GLY A 5 9.92 -1.07 22.73
CA GLY A 5 10.72 0.17 22.58
C GLY A 5 10.14 1.22 21.62
N THR A 6 8.89 1.05 21.17
CA THR A 6 8.23 1.96 20.22
C THR A 6 7.84 3.29 20.87
N LYS A 7 8.17 4.40 20.20
CA LYS A 7 7.67 5.74 20.56
C LYS A 7 6.41 6.04 19.76
N VAL A 8 5.36 6.47 20.44
CA VAL A 8 4.09 6.87 19.80
C VAL A 8 4.18 8.35 19.43
N HIS A 9 3.99 8.64 18.14
CA HIS A 9 3.84 9.99 17.63
C HIS A 9 2.36 10.19 17.26
N LEU A 10 1.70 11.15 17.89
CA LEU A 10 0.29 11.45 17.65
C LEU A 10 0.17 12.65 16.73
N SER A 11 -0.67 12.53 15.70
CA SER A 11 -1.10 13.66 14.88
C SER A 11 -1.94 14.62 15.73
N THR A 12 -1.83 15.92 15.48
CA THR A 12 -2.70 16.92 16.10
C THR A 12 -4.09 16.85 15.47
N ALA A 13 -5.13 17.03 16.30
CA ALA A 13 -6.52 17.02 15.83
C ALA A 13 -6.71 18.07 14.72
N TYR A 14 -7.42 17.69 13.65
CA TYR A 14 -7.68 18.53 12.47
C TYR A 14 -6.43 19.05 11.73
N HIS A 15 -5.29 18.36 11.88
CA HIS A 15 -4.05 18.72 11.19
C HIS A 15 -3.52 17.57 10.29
N PRO A 16 -4.21 17.29 9.16
CA PRO A 16 -3.90 16.17 8.26
C PRO A 16 -2.50 16.24 7.64
N GLN A 17 -1.89 17.43 7.59
CA GLN A 17 -0.56 17.63 7.02
C GLN A 17 0.56 16.86 7.72
N THR A 18 0.39 16.51 9.01
CA THR A 18 1.38 15.68 9.73
C THR A 18 1.33 14.22 9.31
N ASP A 19 0.21 13.75 8.77
CA ASP A 19 -0.01 12.36 8.35
C ASP A 19 -0.30 12.22 6.84
N GLY A 20 -0.11 13.30 6.07
CA GLY A 20 -0.57 13.40 4.68
C GLY A 20 0.02 12.36 3.73
N GLN A 21 1.21 11.83 4.02
CA GLN A 21 1.79 10.71 3.27
C GLN A 21 1.00 9.42 3.54
N SER A 22 0.76 9.09 4.81
CA SER A 22 -0.06 7.93 5.18
C SER A 22 -1.48 8.09 4.65
N GLU A 23 -2.09 9.27 4.77
CA GLU A 23 -3.43 9.55 4.26
C GLU A 23 -3.55 9.32 2.74
N ARG A 24 -2.58 9.79 1.95
CA ARG A 24 -2.57 9.57 0.50
C ARG A 24 -2.34 8.10 0.13
N THR A 25 -1.50 7.40 0.88
CA THR A 25 -1.30 5.96 0.75
C THR A 25 -2.58 5.18 1.07
N ILE A 26 -3.24 5.53 2.18
CA ILE A 26 -4.51 4.92 2.61
C ILE A 26 -5.60 5.16 1.56
N GLN A 27 -5.72 6.37 1.02
CA GLN A 27 -6.69 6.69 -0.01
C GLN A 27 -6.50 5.81 -1.26
N THR A 28 -5.26 5.63 -1.71
CA THR A 28 -4.95 4.78 -2.87
C THR A 28 -5.35 3.32 -2.61
N LEU A 29 -5.06 2.81 -1.41
CA LEU A 29 -5.44 1.47 -0.99
C LEU A 29 -6.96 1.32 -0.90
N GLU A 30 -7.67 2.31 -0.37
CA GLU A 30 -9.13 2.33 -0.30
C GLU A 30 -9.77 2.28 -1.69
N ASP A 31 -9.23 3.02 -2.67
CA ASP A 31 -9.75 3.03 -4.04
C ASP A 31 -9.52 1.67 -4.74
N MET A 32 -8.34 1.06 -4.56
CA MET A 32 -8.08 -0.30 -5.04
C MET A 32 -9.03 -1.32 -4.40
N LEU A 33 -9.22 -1.24 -3.07
CA LEU A 33 -10.14 -2.11 -2.35
C LEU A 33 -11.58 -1.90 -2.79
N ARG A 34 -12.00 -0.66 -3.09
CA ARG A 34 -13.35 -0.34 -3.56
C ARG A 34 -13.64 -0.99 -4.91
N ALA A 35 -12.68 -0.95 -5.85
CA ALA A 35 -12.80 -1.66 -7.12
C ALA A 35 -12.94 -3.19 -6.91
N CYS A 36 -12.10 -3.76 -6.03
CA CYS A 36 -12.13 -5.17 -5.68
C CYS A 36 -13.45 -5.61 -5.01
N VAL A 37 -14.01 -4.79 -4.12
CA VAL A 37 -15.29 -5.08 -3.44
C VAL A 37 -16.44 -5.13 -4.45
N LEU A 38 -16.45 -4.21 -5.43
CA LEU A 38 -17.47 -4.16 -6.49
C LEU A 38 -17.41 -5.39 -7.39
N GLU A 39 -16.23 -5.88 -7.73
CA GLU A 39 -16.06 -7.06 -8.58
C GLU A 39 -16.29 -8.40 -7.87
N TRP A 40 -16.08 -8.47 -6.54
CA TRP A 40 -16.04 -9.73 -5.81
C TRP A 40 -17.15 -9.94 -4.78
N GLU A 41 -18.31 -9.29 -4.99
CA GLU A 41 -19.54 -9.51 -4.22
C GLU A 41 -19.35 -9.41 -2.70
N GLY A 42 -18.48 -8.51 -2.23
CA GLY A 42 -18.20 -8.34 -0.80
C GLY A 42 -17.28 -9.40 -0.17
N LYS A 43 -16.70 -10.33 -0.93
CA LYS A 43 -15.68 -11.29 -0.45
C LYS A 43 -14.25 -10.70 -0.42
N TRP A 44 -14.14 -9.39 -0.21
CA TRP A 44 -12.88 -8.64 -0.28
C TRP A 44 -11.77 -9.21 0.61
N GLY A 45 -12.12 -9.74 1.79
CA GLY A 45 -11.15 -10.33 2.72
C GLY A 45 -10.36 -11.51 2.13
N LYS A 46 -10.92 -12.25 1.16
CA LYS A 46 -10.20 -13.33 0.46
C LYS A 46 -9.14 -12.83 -0.49
N TYR A 47 -9.24 -11.58 -0.91
CA TYR A 47 -8.39 -11.00 -1.95
C TYR A 47 -7.48 -9.89 -1.42
N LEU A 48 -7.55 -9.59 -0.12
CA LEU A 48 -6.69 -8.59 0.52
C LEU A 48 -5.21 -8.83 0.22
N SER A 49 -4.77 -10.08 0.23
CA SER A 49 -3.40 -10.47 -0.11
C SER A 49 -3.02 -10.14 -1.56
N LEU A 50 -3.96 -10.22 -2.51
CA LEU A 50 -3.72 -9.84 -3.90
C LEU A 50 -3.66 -8.32 -4.07
N VAL A 51 -4.49 -7.58 -3.34
CA VAL A 51 -4.49 -6.11 -3.36
C VAL A 51 -3.20 -5.56 -2.76
N GLU A 52 -2.79 -6.09 -1.60
CA GLU A 52 -1.50 -5.78 -0.98
C GLU A 52 -0.35 -6.09 -1.94
N PHE A 53 -0.40 -7.26 -2.58
CA PHE A 53 0.59 -7.67 -3.57
C PHE A 53 0.64 -6.69 -4.74
N ALA A 54 -0.50 -6.33 -5.35
CA ALA A 54 -0.54 -5.38 -6.45
C ALA A 54 0.02 -4.01 -6.02
N TYR A 55 -0.44 -3.48 -4.88
CA TYR A 55 0.00 -2.17 -4.38
C TYR A 55 1.51 -2.09 -4.14
N ASN A 56 2.08 -3.12 -3.50
CA ASN A 56 3.51 -3.16 -3.17
C ASN A 56 4.41 -3.35 -4.39
N ASN A 57 3.88 -3.87 -5.50
CA ASN A 57 4.65 -4.16 -6.71
C ASN A 57 4.43 -3.18 -7.86
N SER A 58 3.45 -2.28 -7.76
CA SER A 58 3.27 -1.19 -8.72
C SER A 58 4.25 -0.06 -8.47
N PHE A 59 4.68 0.61 -9.54
CA PHE A 59 5.50 1.81 -9.49
C PHE A 59 4.78 2.98 -8.78
N HIS A 60 5.49 3.63 -7.86
CA HIS A 60 5.01 4.83 -7.17
C HIS A 60 5.86 6.03 -7.56
N SER A 61 5.25 7.02 -8.20
CA SER A 61 5.95 8.22 -8.69
C SER A 61 6.59 9.06 -7.58
N SER A 62 6.08 9.00 -6.36
CA SER A 62 6.61 9.72 -5.19
C SER A 62 7.97 9.19 -4.72
N ILE A 63 8.22 7.89 -4.88
CA ILE A 63 9.47 7.22 -4.48
C ILE A 63 10.32 6.77 -5.69
N GLY A 64 9.76 6.83 -6.90
CA GLY A 64 10.46 6.50 -8.15
C GLY A 64 10.75 5.01 -8.35
N MET A 65 10.05 4.14 -7.61
CA MET A 65 10.18 2.68 -7.66
C MET A 65 8.94 2.03 -7.01
N ALA A 66 8.85 0.70 -7.04
CA ALA A 66 7.81 0.01 -6.27
C ALA A 66 8.16 -0.08 -4.77
N PRO A 67 7.20 -0.01 -3.84
CA PRO A 67 7.48 -0.19 -2.40
C PRO A 67 8.23 -1.48 -2.06
N TYR A 68 7.96 -2.58 -2.78
CA TYR A 68 8.70 -3.82 -2.67
C TYR A 68 10.19 -3.65 -3.00
N GLU A 69 10.50 -2.90 -4.06
CA GLU A 69 11.88 -2.61 -4.46
C GLU A 69 12.58 -1.76 -3.40
N ALA A 70 11.90 -0.75 -2.86
CA ALA A 70 12.43 0.08 -1.79
C ALA A 70 12.77 -0.75 -0.54
N LEU A 71 11.95 -1.75 -0.21
CA LEU A 71 12.13 -2.58 0.97
C LEU A 71 13.21 -3.67 0.78
N TYR A 72 13.27 -4.30 -0.39
CA TYR A 72 14.11 -5.49 -0.64
C TYR A 72 15.31 -5.24 -1.56
N GLY A 73 15.43 -4.04 -2.14
CA GLY A 73 16.50 -3.65 -3.05
C GLY A 73 16.48 -4.35 -4.42
N ARG A 74 15.37 -5.01 -4.80
CA ARG A 74 15.23 -5.72 -6.08
C ARG A 74 13.77 -5.76 -6.54
N PRO A 75 13.51 -5.85 -7.86
CA PRO A 75 12.17 -6.09 -8.38
C PRO A 75 11.62 -7.42 -7.87
N CYS A 76 10.32 -7.43 -7.60
CA CYS A 76 9.60 -8.65 -7.28
C CYS A 76 9.62 -9.60 -8.48
N ARG A 77 9.92 -10.87 -8.22
CA ARG A 77 9.92 -11.91 -9.24
C ARG A 77 8.66 -12.72 -9.13
N THR A 78 7.83 -12.62 -10.16
CA THR A 78 6.56 -13.32 -10.23
C THR A 78 6.64 -14.40 -11.30
N PRO A 79 6.02 -15.58 -11.09
CA PRO A 79 5.91 -16.60 -12.14
C PRO A 79 5.19 -16.11 -13.39
N LEU A 80 4.42 -15.03 -13.26
CA LEU A 80 3.57 -14.47 -14.30
C LEU A 80 4.31 -13.49 -15.23
N CYS A 81 5.62 -13.28 -15.09
CA CYS A 81 6.40 -12.30 -15.87
C CYS A 81 5.69 -10.93 -15.92
N TRP A 82 5.34 -10.38 -14.75
CA TRP A 82 4.80 -9.03 -14.66
C TRP A 82 5.87 -8.01 -15.11
N THR A 83 5.86 -7.67 -16.39
CA THR A 83 6.46 -6.43 -16.89
C THR A 83 5.38 -5.37 -16.79
N GLU A 84 5.64 -4.27 -16.08
CA GLU A 84 4.75 -3.11 -16.07
C GLU A 84 4.46 -2.69 -17.51
N VAL A 85 3.18 -2.62 -17.86
CA VAL A 85 2.74 -2.07 -19.14
C VAL A 85 2.50 -0.58 -18.91
N GLY A 86 3.48 0.25 -19.27
CA GLY A 86 3.34 1.71 -19.36
C GLY A 86 3.90 2.48 -18.17
#